data_AF-A0ABD2LH30-F1
#
_entry.id   AF-A0ABD2LH30-F1
#
_cell.length_a   1.000
_cell.length_b   1.000
_cell.length_c   1.000
_cell.angle_alpha   90.00
_cell.angle_beta   90.00
_cell.angle_gamma   90.00
#
_symmetry.space_group_name_H-M   'P 1'
#
loop_
_entity.id
_entity.type
_entity.pdbx_description
1 polymer ?
#
loop_
_entity_poly.entity_id
_entity_poly.type
_entity_poly.pdbx_seq_one_letter_code
_entity_poly.pdbx_strand_id
1 'polypeptide(L)'
;MAISTHLPKTSADGTTKFWRCEYKNSGEDKCKGRIWTSLRDEFIRIATPHTYAPPAVPLNLEQIQIPQSYQFYEKNDVEERFLLADSGIYFEGNENGQRILIFAAESNGVWSESMDHCYGDGTFSLSPPLFYQIYVILARRGSWVLPVHHALLSCKTQATYEKMFRMLRSKWPRFQSTTFSIDFEAAVSNVIQIVFNGNCAINFCFFHFVRNMKNVFWKITTMYRYFNYRLISTPNLLASFEARECTV
;
A
#
# COMPACT_ATOMS: atom_id res chain seq x y z
N MET A 1 8.64 -14.77 5.55
CA MET A 1 9.77 -15.70 5.80
C MET A 1 10.52 -15.11 6.98
N ALA A 2 10.49 -15.76 8.14
CA ALA A 2 11.07 -15.22 9.37
C ALA A 2 12.60 -15.34 9.31
N ILE A 3 13.26 -14.29 8.83
CA ILE A 3 14.72 -14.14 8.88
C ILE A 3 15.04 -13.56 10.26
N SER A 4 16.14 -14.01 10.89
CA SER A 4 16.59 -13.54 12.21
C SER A 4 16.41 -12.04 12.40
N THR A 5 15.92 -11.64 13.57
CA THR A 5 16.06 -10.29 14.11
C THR A 5 17.49 -9.98 14.57
N HIS A 6 18.39 -10.97 14.56
CA HIS A 6 19.79 -10.80 14.92
C HIS A 6 20.68 -10.53 13.71
N LEU A 7 21.68 -9.67 13.89
CA LEU A 7 22.70 -9.35 12.89
C LEU A 7 23.34 -10.62 12.30
N PRO A 8 23.53 -10.68 10.96
CA PRO A 8 24.12 -11.83 10.30
C PRO A 8 25.58 -11.97 10.69
N LYS A 9 26.07 -13.22 10.74
CA LYS A 9 27.51 -13.47 10.91
C LYS A 9 28.21 -13.47 9.56
N THR A 10 29.35 -12.81 9.46
CA THR A 10 30.17 -12.86 8.25
C THR A 10 30.96 -14.18 8.19
N SER A 11 31.15 -14.68 6.98
CA SER A 11 32.03 -15.81 6.69
C SER A 11 33.51 -15.49 6.95
N ALA A 12 34.30 -16.53 7.15
CA ALA A 12 35.74 -16.38 7.46
C ALA A 12 36.53 -15.72 6.32
N ASP A 13 36.07 -15.89 5.08
CA ASP A 13 36.61 -15.24 3.88
C ASP A 13 36.06 -13.81 3.66
N GLY A 14 35.14 -13.35 4.51
CA GLY A 14 34.57 -12.01 4.45
C GLY A 14 33.59 -11.77 3.30
N THR A 15 33.20 -12.77 2.51
CA THR A 15 32.42 -12.56 1.28
C THR A 15 30.91 -12.69 1.47
N THR A 16 30.48 -13.41 2.51
CA THR A 16 29.11 -13.88 2.67
C THR A 16 28.57 -13.56 4.06
N LYS A 17 27.32 -13.12 4.15
CA LYS A 17 26.54 -12.96 5.39
C LYS A 17 25.68 -14.21 5.63
N PHE A 18 25.73 -14.74 6.85
CA PHE A 18 24.93 -15.88 7.29
C PHE A 18 23.81 -15.46 8.24
N TRP A 19 22.57 -15.71 7.80
CA TRP A 19 21.37 -15.51 8.59
C TRP A 19 20.92 -16.84 9.18
N ARG A 20 20.45 -16.81 10.43
CA ARG A 20 19.90 -17.99 11.10
C ARG A 20 18.47 -17.71 11.52
N CYS A 21 17.63 -18.73 11.57
CA CYS A 21 16.31 -18.60 12.14
C CYS A 21 16.36 -18.06 13.59
N GLU A 22 15.42 -17.19 13.97
CA GLU A 22 15.28 -16.66 15.33
C GLU A 22 15.04 -17.77 16.37
N TYR A 23 14.22 -18.77 16.00
CA TYR A 23 13.98 -19.99 16.80
C TYR A 23 15.15 -20.98 16.84
N LYS A 24 16.41 -20.60 16.56
CA LYS A 24 17.53 -21.56 16.63
C LYS A 24 17.71 -22.15 18.02
N ASN A 25 17.42 -21.37 19.05
CA ASN A 25 17.70 -21.71 20.45
C ASN A 25 16.43 -22.02 21.27
N SER A 26 15.25 -22.19 20.63
CA SER A 26 13.95 -22.40 21.30
C SER A 26 13.70 -23.84 21.79
N GLY A 27 14.75 -24.57 22.18
CA GLY A 27 14.62 -25.91 22.78
C GLY A 27 13.96 -26.93 21.85
N GLU A 28 12.75 -27.38 22.21
CA GLU A 28 11.95 -28.36 21.44
C GLU A 28 11.52 -27.82 20.08
N ASP A 29 11.19 -26.52 19.98
CA ASP A 29 10.79 -25.85 18.73
C ASP A 29 11.97 -25.32 17.92
N LYS A 30 13.17 -25.88 18.12
CA LYS A 30 14.38 -25.35 17.49
C LYS A 30 14.32 -25.43 15.97
N CYS A 31 14.74 -24.35 15.32
CA CYS A 31 14.83 -24.28 13.87
C CYS A 31 16.25 -24.09 13.36
N LYS A 32 16.64 -24.95 12.41
CA LYS A 32 17.97 -24.91 11.79
C LYS A 32 18.01 -24.09 10.50
N GLY A 33 16.96 -23.33 10.20
CA GLY A 33 16.87 -22.49 9.00
C GLY A 33 18.06 -21.54 8.87
N ARG A 34 18.68 -21.52 7.69
CA ARG A 34 19.84 -20.68 7.36
C ARG A 34 19.75 -20.16 5.93
N ILE A 35 19.97 -18.86 5.78
CA ILE A 35 20.01 -18.17 4.48
C ILE A 35 21.35 -17.44 4.37
N TRP A 36 21.92 -17.44 3.17
CA TRP A 36 23.17 -16.74 2.88
C TRP A 36 22.88 -15.59 1.94
N THR A 37 23.42 -14.42 2.26
CA THR A 37 23.37 -13.24 1.40
C THR A 37 24.78 -12.73 1.12
N SER A 38 24.92 -11.91 0.08
CA SER A 38 26.16 -11.16 -0.16
C SER A 38 26.34 -10.08 0.92
N LEU A 39 27.50 -9.43 0.94
CA LEU A 39 27.70 -8.25 1.79
C LEU A 39 26.70 -7.10 1.52
N ARG A 40 26.05 -7.10 0.36
CA ARG A 40 25.03 -6.12 -0.07
C ARG A 40 23.59 -6.60 0.14
N ASP A 41 23.39 -7.67 0.92
CA ASP A 41 22.08 -8.26 1.22
C ASP A 41 21.35 -8.87 0.01
N GLU A 42 22.07 -9.14 -1.07
CA GLU A 42 21.54 -9.90 -2.19
C GLU A 42 21.45 -11.39 -1.82
N PHE A 43 20.32 -12.03 -2.14
CA PHE A 43 20.11 -13.44 -1.86
C PHE A 43 21.09 -14.33 -2.65
N ILE A 44 21.83 -15.19 -1.95
CA ILE A 44 22.70 -16.20 -2.58
C ILE A 44 22.01 -17.55 -2.59
N ARG A 45 21.65 -18.08 -1.40
CA ARG A 45 21.00 -19.39 -1.27
C ARG A 45 20.35 -19.61 0.09
N ILE A 46 19.44 -20.59 0.14
CA ILE A 46 19.01 -21.23 1.38
C ILE A 46 20.00 -22.36 1.69
N ALA A 47 20.81 -22.20 2.73
CA ALA A 47 21.80 -23.20 3.14
C ALA A 47 21.17 -24.32 4.00
N THR A 48 20.10 -24.01 4.71
CA THR A 48 19.28 -25.01 5.41
C THR A 48 17.85 -24.50 5.42
N PRO A 49 16.87 -25.25 4.91
CA PRO A 49 15.47 -24.83 4.98
C PRO A 49 15.01 -24.77 6.44
N HIS A 50 13.95 -24.00 6.71
CA HIS A 50 13.32 -24.00 8.03
C HIS A 50 12.72 -25.39 8.30
N THR A 51 12.81 -25.86 9.54
CA THR A 51 12.20 -27.13 9.96
C THR A 51 10.70 -27.01 10.23
N TYR A 52 10.21 -25.79 10.53
CA TYR A 52 8.80 -25.52 10.66
C TYR A 52 8.23 -24.96 9.34
N ALA A 53 7.00 -25.33 9.03
CA ALA A 53 6.26 -24.73 7.92
C ALA A 53 6.08 -23.23 8.18
N PRO A 54 6.16 -22.36 7.15
CA PRO A 54 5.85 -20.95 7.33
C PRO A 54 4.47 -20.79 7.98
N PRO A 55 4.24 -19.71 8.77
CA PRO A 55 2.92 -19.44 9.30
C PRO A 55 1.88 -19.50 8.17
N ALA A 56 0.73 -20.11 8.45
CA ALA A 56 -0.35 -20.16 7.48
C ALA A 56 -0.68 -18.74 7.02
N VAL A 57 -0.93 -18.58 5.71
CA VAL A 57 -1.40 -17.29 5.19
C VAL A 57 -2.71 -16.97 5.90
N PRO A 58 -2.86 -15.77 6.50
CA PRO A 58 -4.09 -15.39 7.18
C PRO A 58 -5.29 -15.54 6.25
N LEU A 59 -6.37 -16.15 6.75
CA LEU A 59 -7.61 -16.35 5.99
C LEU A 59 -8.50 -15.11 6.00
N ASN A 60 -8.34 -14.25 7.02
CA ASN A 60 -9.08 -13.01 7.19
C ASN A 60 -8.24 -11.98 7.95
N LEU A 61 -8.73 -10.74 8.02
CA LEU A 61 -8.01 -9.62 8.64
C LEU A 61 -7.79 -9.78 10.15
N GLU A 62 -8.62 -10.54 10.86
CA GLU A 62 -8.51 -10.78 12.31
C GLU A 62 -7.30 -11.65 12.65
N GLN A 63 -6.98 -12.61 11.77
CA GLN A 63 -5.84 -13.51 11.92
C GLN A 63 -4.50 -12.84 11.66
N ILE A 64 -4.48 -11.61 11.11
CA ILE A 64 -3.24 -10.87 10.91
C ILE A 64 -2.73 -10.39 12.27
N GLN A 65 -1.68 -11.03 12.77
CA GLN A 65 -0.97 -10.62 13.97
C GLN A 65 0.44 -10.18 13.56
N ILE A 66 0.81 -8.93 13.86
CA ILE A 66 2.16 -8.42 13.57
C ILE A 66 2.98 -8.55 14.86
N PRO A 67 3.95 -9.48 14.90
CA PRO A 67 4.81 -9.65 16.06
C PRO A 67 5.52 -8.35 16.42
N GLN A 68 5.75 -8.10 17.72
CA GLN A 68 6.41 -6.87 18.18
C GLN A 68 7.74 -6.64 17.47
N SER A 69 8.53 -7.69 17.23
CA SER A 69 9.81 -7.61 16.52
C SER A 69 9.70 -7.10 15.09
N TYR A 70 8.54 -7.23 14.43
CA TYR A 70 8.32 -6.75 13.05
C TYR A 70 7.75 -5.33 13.02
N GLN A 71 7.45 -4.76 14.18
CA GLN A 71 7.00 -3.38 14.29
C GLN A 71 8.17 -2.38 14.30
N PHE A 72 9.40 -2.87 14.39
CA PHE A 72 10.63 -2.08 14.44
C PHE A 72 11.61 -2.54 13.35
N TYR A 73 12.51 -1.66 12.93
CA TYR A 73 13.72 -2.00 12.17
C TYR A 73 14.96 -1.44 12.87
N GLU A 74 16.12 -2.03 12.58
CA GLU A 74 17.40 -1.54 13.07
C GLU A 74 18.14 -0.82 11.94
N LYS A 75 18.60 0.41 12.21
CA LYS A 75 19.42 1.18 11.29
C LYS A 75 20.55 1.86 12.05
N ASN A 76 21.80 1.55 11.69
CA ASN A 76 23.00 2.08 12.35
C ASN A 76 22.99 1.84 13.87
N ASP A 77 22.69 0.61 14.30
CA ASP A 77 22.59 0.20 15.72
C ASP A 77 21.51 0.94 16.53
N VAL A 78 20.58 1.63 15.86
CA VAL A 78 19.41 2.28 16.46
C VAL A 78 18.17 1.53 16.03
N GLU A 79 17.42 1.03 17.01
CA GLU A 79 16.09 0.46 16.80
C GLU A 79 15.07 1.60 16.61
N GLU A 80 14.29 1.52 15.54
CA GLU A 80 13.29 2.52 15.19
C GLU A 80 11.94 1.86 14.89
N ARG A 81 10.86 2.42 15.42
CA ARG A 81 9.51 1.95 15.12
C ARG A 81 9.18 2.25 13.65
N PHE A 82 8.62 1.23 13.00
CA PHE A 82 8.20 1.27 11.59
C PHE A 82 6.69 1.10 11.42
N LEU A 83 6.06 0.20 12.17
CA LEU A 83 4.59 0.13 12.21
C LEU A 83 4.10 1.25 13.13
N LEU A 84 3.67 2.37 12.55
CA LEU A 84 3.24 3.54 13.34
C LEU A 84 1.83 3.39 13.89
N ALA A 85 0.94 2.76 13.13
CA ALA A 85 -0.45 2.58 13.52
C ALA A 85 -1.07 1.33 12.91
N ASP A 86 -1.96 0.72 13.68
CA ASP A 86 -2.84 -0.36 13.28
C ASP A 86 -4.24 0.02 13.77
N SER A 87 -5.22 0.05 12.86
CA SER A 87 -6.58 0.44 13.23
C SER A 87 -7.30 -0.62 14.07
N GLY A 88 -6.77 -1.84 14.12
CA GLY A 88 -7.57 -3.02 14.42
C GLY A 88 -8.69 -3.21 13.39
N ILE A 89 -9.60 -4.14 13.66
CA ILE A 89 -10.81 -4.32 12.83
C ILE A 89 -11.79 -3.18 13.12
N TYR A 90 -12.28 -2.55 12.06
CA TYR A 90 -13.39 -1.60 12.13
C TYR A 90 -14.39 -1.89 11.00
N PHE A 91 -15.60 -1.36 11.13
CA PHE A 91 -16.68 -1.58 10.16
C PHE A 91 -17.11 -0.27 9.54
N GLU A 92 -17.41 -0.29 8.25
CA GLU A 92 -18.01 0.81 7.50
C GLU A 92 -19.39 0.36 7.02
N GLY A 93 -20.46 0.92 7.59
CA GLY A 93 -21.83 0.50 7.26
C GLY A 93 -22.08 -1.00 7.53
N ASN A 94 -22.69 -1.69 6.56
CA ASN A 94 -23.01 -3.13 6.62
C ASN A 94 -21.97 -4.02 5.91
N GLU A 95 -20.73 -3.57 5.80
CA GLU A 95 -19.69 -4.27 5.05
C GLU A 95 -18.86 -5.23 5.92
N ASN A 96 -18.03 -6.05 5.25
CA ASN A 96 -17.00 -6.86 5.90
C ASN A 96 -16.06 -5.96 6.73
N GLY A 97 -15.48 -6.54 7.78
CA GLY A 97 -14.48 -5.83 8.60
C GLY A 97 -13.33 -5.31 7.76
N GLN A 98 -12.87 -4.10 8.07
CA GLN A 98 -11.79 -3.38 7.43
C GLN A 98 -10.62 -3.22 8.40
N ARG A 99 -9.41 -3.04 7.87
CA ARG A 99 -8.19 -2.77 8.65
C ARG A 99 -7.22 -1.91 7.87
N ILE A 100 -6.55 -1.01 8.58
CA ILE A 100 -5.50 -0.13 8.08
C ILE A 100 -4.23 -0.42 8.87
N LEU A 101 -3.13 -0.68 8.16
CA LEU A 101 -1.80 -0.76 8.73
C LEU A 101 -0.95 0.36 8.14
N ILE A 102 -0.36 1.20 8.99
CA ILE A 102 0.48 2.33 8.58
C ILE A 102 1.93 2.05 8.92
N PHE A 103 2.77 2.08 7.90
CA PHE A 103 4.21 1.91 7.99
C PHE A 103 4.94 3.20 7.60
N ALA A 104 5.77 3.69 8.50
CA ALA A 104 6.67 4.81 8.27
C ALA A 104 7.74 4.86 9.37
N ALA A 105 8.90 5.43 9.06
CA ALA A 105 9.92 5.72 10.06
C ALA A 105 9.36 6.71 11.09
N GLU A 106 9.36 6.37 12.38
CA GLU A 106 8.85 7.25 13.44
C GLU A 106 9.57 8.62 13.46
N SER A 107 10.86 8.63 13.13
CA SER A 107 11.68 9.84 12.99
C SER A 107 11.20 10.80 11.91
N ASN A 108 10.39 10.36 10.94
CA ASN A 108 9.77 11.26 9.97
C ASN A 108 8.85 12.30 10.64
N GLY A 109 8.29 11.97 11.81
CA GLY A 109 7.49 12.91 12.60
C GLY A 109 8.26 14.15 13.04
N VAL A 110 9.58 14.06 13.20
CA VAL A 110 10.46 15.17 13.63
C VAL A 110 10.48 16.30 12.60
N TRP A 111 10.31 15.98 11.32
CA TRP A 111 10.34 16.97 10.23
C TRP A 111 9.02 17.02 9.44
N SER A 112 7.95 16.40 9.96
CA SER A 112 6.64 16.36 9.32
C SER A 112 6.03 17.73 8.99
N GLU A 113 6.41 18.78 9.72
CA GLU A 113 6.01 20.17 9.45
C GLU A 113 6.61 20.75 8.17
N SER A 114 7.71 20.18 7.68
CA SER A 114 8.37 20.61 6.44
C SER A 114 7.91 19.81 5.23
N MET A 115 6.94 18.91 5.38
CA MET A 115 6.36 18.13 4.29
C MET A 115 5.27 18.92 3.57
N ASP A 116 5.64 20.09 3.03
CA ASP A 116 4.68 21.05 2.45
C ASP A 116 4.09 20.61 1.11
N HIS A 117 4.84 19.79 0.37
CA HIS A 117 4.47 19.30 -0.95
C HIS A 117 4.49 17.78 -0.94
N CYS A 118 3.31 17.20 -0.97
CA CYS A 118 3.12 15.76 -0.91
C CYS A 118 2.54 15.21 -2.21
N TYR A 119 2.74 13.92 -2.43
CA TYR A 119 2.23 13.16 -3.54
C TYR A 119 1.56 11.92 -2.97
N GLY A 120 0.35 11.61 -3.43
CA GLY A 120 -0.40 10.43 -2.99
C GLY A 120 -0.66 9.49 -4.17
N ASP A 121 -0.34 8.22 -4.02
CA ASP A 121 -0.54 7.20 -5.06
C ASP A 121 -0.99 5.86 -4.47
N GLY A 122 -1.94 5.21 -5.14
CA GLY A 122 -2.48 3.90 -4.76
C GLY A 122 -2.00 2.82 -5.74
N THR A 123 -1.28 1.82 -5.25
CA THR A 123 -0.79 0.69 -6.05
C THR A 123 -1.51 -0.61 -5.68
N PHE A 124 -2.20 -1.21 -6.66
CA PHE A 124 -2.96 -2.46 -6.50
C PHE A 124 -2.12 -3.72 -6.72
N SER A 125 -1.22 -3.69 -7.71
CA SER A 125 -0.46 -4.88 -8.15
C SER A 125 0.52 -5.42 -7.09
N LEU A 126 0.85 -4.61 -6.09
CA LEU A 126 1.76 -4.96 -5.01
C LEU A 126 1.02 -5.27 -3.70
N SER A 127 -0.31 -5.18 -3.68
CA SER A 127 -1.09 -5.37 -2.45
C SER A 127 -1.05 -6.84 -2.01
N PRO A 128 -0.68 -7.14 -0.75
CA PRO A 128 -0.80 -8.47 -0.19
C PRO A 128 -2.26 -8.95 -0.19
N PRO A 129 -2.50 -10.27 -0.14
CA PRO A 129 -3.83 -10.82 0.10
C PRO A 129 -4.52 -10.15 1.30
N LEU A 130 -5.85 -10.03 1.24
CA LEU A 130 -6.73 -9.35 2.21
C LEU A 130 -6.69 -7.82 2.19
N PHE A 131 -5.71 -7.20 1.52
CA PHE A 131 -5.68 -5.75 1.31
C PHE A 131 -6.01 -5.42 -0.14
N TYR A 132 -6.77 -4.34 -0.33
CA TYR A 132 -7.15 -3.87 -1.66
C TYR A 132 -6.01 -3.11 -2.35
N GLN A 133 -5.24 -2.33 -1.59
CA GLN A 133 -4.14 -1.53 -2.13
C GLN A 133 -3.07 -1.22 -1.08
N ILE A 134 -1.89 -0.84 -1.59
CA ILE A 134 -0.90 -0.05 -0.84
C ILE A 134 -1.07 1.42 -1.25
N TYR A 135 -1.32 2.30 -0.30
CA TYR A 135 -1.35 3.75 -0.50
C TYR A 135 -0.04 4.38 0.00
N VAL A 136 0.67 5.08 -0.87
CA VAL A 136 1.96 5.69 -0.57
C VAL A 136 1.82 7.19 -0.56
N ILE A 137 2.36 7.83 0.47
CA ILE A 137 2.57 9.27 0.51
C ILE A 137 4.06 9.54 0.35
N LEU A 138 4.40 10.32 -0.66
CA LEU A 138 5.74 10.86 -0.87
C LEU A 138 5.76 12.32 -0.47
N ALA A 139 6.84 12.77 0.17
CA ALA A 139 7.04 14.16 0.52
C ALA A 139 8.27 14.72 -0.20
N ARG A 140 8.18 15.96 -0.67
CA ARG A 140 9.32 16.68 -1.23
C ARG A 140 10.22 17.19 -0.10
N ARG A 141 11.53 16.99 -0.26
CA ARG A 141 12.55 17.58 0.60
C ARG A 141 13.68 18.13 -0.26
N GLY A 142 13.72 19.45 -0.40
CA GLY A 142 14.61 20.12 -1.36
C GLY A 142 14.31 19.69 -2.80
N SER A 143 15.31 19.10 -3.45
CA SER A 143 15.21 18.58 -4.83
C SER A 143 14.76 17.12 -4.92
N TRP A 144 14.53 16.46 -3.79
CA TRP A 144 14.20 15.04 -3.72
C TRP A 144 12.73 14.83 -3.38
N VAL A 145 12.16 13.72 -3.85
CA VAL A 145 10.84 13.22 -3.45
C VAL A 145 11.06 11.86 -2.83
N LEU A 146 10.65 11.71 -1.57
CA LEU A 146 10.93 10.53 -0.76
C LEU A 146 9.62 9.88 -0.30
N PRO A 147 9.47 8.56 -0.38
CA PRO A 147 8.35 7.88 0.25
C PRO A 147 8.48 8.01 1.76
N VAL A 148 7.51 8.64 2.40
CA VAL A 148 7.52 8.89 3.85
C VAL A 148 6.54 7.99 4.59
N HIS A 149 5.52 7.49 3.89
CA HIS A 149 4.44 6.71 4.48
C HIS A 149 3.89 5.68 3.48
N HIS A 150 3.61 4.47 3.98
CA HIS A 150 2.96 3.40 3.24
C HIS A 150 1.82 2.86 4.09
N ALA A 151 0.62 2.76 3.53
CA ALA A 151 -0.52 2.17 4.21
C ALA A 151 -1.09 1.00 3.43
N LEU A 152 -1.34 -0.11 4.12
CA LEU A 152 -2.16 -1.20 3.61
C LEU A 152 -3.62 -0.89 3.91
N LEU A 153 -4.45 -0.81 2.87
CA LEU A 153 -5.88 -0.48 2.98
C LEU A 153 -6.72 -1.65 2.45
N SER A 154 -7.67 -2.12 3.26
CA SER A 154 -8.58 -3.21 2.88
C SER A 154 -9.74 -2.75 1.98
N CYS A 155 -10.01 -1.44 1.91
CA CYS A 155 -10.90 -0.83 0.92
C CYS A 155 -10.40 0.55 0.45
N LYS A 156 -11.15 1.20 -0.43
CA LYS A 156 -10.83 2.52 -1.01
C LYS A 156 -11.96 3.54 -0.88
N THR A 157 -12.80 3.38 0.14
CA THR A 157 -13.88 4.34 0.41
C THR A 157 -13.29 5.65 0.91
N GLN A 158 -14.06 6.73 0.80
CA GLN A 158 -13.68 8.02 1.40
C GLN A 158 -13.46 7.88 2.92
N ALA A 159 -14.29 7.10 3.61
CA ALA A 159 -14.17 6.86 5.05
C ALA A 159 -12.84 6.20 5.43
N THR A 160 -12.38 5.21 4.65
CA THR A 160 -11.08 4.55 4.89
C THR A 160 -9.91 5.48 4.66
N TYR A 161 -9.93 6.30 3.60
CA TYR A 161 -8.88 7.30 3.42
C TYR A 161 -8.88 8.32 4.55
N GLU A 162 -10.06 8.78 4.98
CA GLU A 162 -10.16 9.75 6.07
C GLU A 162 -9.58 9.17 7.36
N LYS A 163 -9.94 7.93 7.68
CA LYS A 163 -9.38 7.21 8.84
C LYS A 163 -7.86 7.08 8.73
N MET A 164 -7.33 6.66 7.57
CA MET A 164 -5.88 6.56 7.32
C MET A 164 -5.18 7.91 7.57
N PHE A 165 -5.65 8.99 6.94
CA PHE A 165 -5.04 10.31 7.09
C PHE A 165 -5.15 10.85 8.53
N ARG A 166 -6.26 10.61 9.23
CA ARG A 166 -6.41 10.96 10.65
C ARG A 166 -5.48 10.17 11.55
N MET A 167 -5.30 8.86 11.28
CA MET A 167 -4.34 8.02 11.99
C MET A 167 -2.90 8.48 11.76
N LEU A 168 -2.56 8.89 10.54
CA LEU A 168 -1.24 9.45 10.26
C LEU A 168 -1.01 10.76 11.02
N ARG A 169 -1.98 11.69 10.98
CA ARG A 169 -1.87 12.98 11.68
C ARG A 169 -1.91 12.84 13.20
N SER A 170 -2.53 11.81 13.76
CA SER A 170 -2.44 11.55 15.20
C SER A 170 -1.03 11.14 15.62
N LYS A 171 -0.29 10.46 14.74
CA LYS A 171 1.12 10.11 14.93
C LYS A 171 2.06 11.27 14.63
N TRP A 172 1.74 12.07 13.61
CA TRP A 172 2.50 13.27 13.21
C TRP A 172 1.60 14.52 13.25
N PRO A 173 1.34 15.10 14.43
CA PRO A 173 0.42 16.24 14.57
C PRO A 173 0.83 17.49 13.79
N ARG A 174 2.13 17.65 13.55
CA ARG A 174 2.69 18.75 12.77
C ARG A 174 2.67 18.51 11.26
N PHE A 175 2.22 17.33 10.80
CA PHE A 175 2.02 17.06 9.37
C PHE A 175 0.85 17.91 8.85
N GLN A 176 1.18 19.00 8.15
CA GLN A 176 0.28 20.02 7.64
C GLN A 176 0.69 20.41 6.22
N SER A 177 0.55 19.47 5.29
CA SER A 177 0.93 19.72 3.89
C SER A 177 0.10 20.86 3.30
N THR A 178 0.76 21.74 2.56
CA THR A 178 0.13 22.87 1.85
C THR A 178 -0.36 22.46 0.46
N THR A 179 0.22 21.40 -0.11
CA THR A 179 -0.12 20.93 -1.45
C THR A 179 -0.05 19.40 -1.53
N PHE A 180 -1.04 18.80 -2.18
CA PHE A 180 -1.06 17.39 -2.54
C PHE A 180 -1.21 17.23 -4.05
N SER A 181 -0.31 16.45 -4.64
CA SER A 181 -0.43 15.99 -6.02
C SER A 181 -0.95 14.55 -6.03
N ILE A 182 -2.16 14.32 -6.54
CA ILE A 182 -2.85 13.03 -6.44
C ILE A 182 -3.49 12.62 -7.77
N ASP A 183 -3.92 11.37 -7.83
CA ASP A 183 -4.76 10.88 -8.91
C ASP A 183 -6.16 11.48 -8.87
N PHE A 184 -6.86 11.39 -10.01
CA PHE A 184 -8.21 11.91 -10.16
C PHE A 184 -9.23 10.99 -9.47
N GLU A 185 -9.13 10.92 -8.14
CA GLU A 185 -9.98 10.13 -7.26
C GLU A 185 -10.70 11.05 -6.27
N ALA A 186 -12.01 11.21 -6.48
CA ALA A 186 -12.84 12.14 -5.71
C ALA A 186 -12.80 11.86 -4.19
N ALA A 187 -12.73 10.58 -3.81
CA ALA A 187 -12.66 10.18 -2.41
C ALA A 187 -11.41 10.79 -1.74
N VAL A 188 -10.24 10.63 -2.34
CA VAL A 188 -8.96 11.14 -1.80
C VAL A 188 -8.95 12.67 -1.79
N SER A 189 -9.43 13.32 -2.86
CA SER A 189 -9.45 14.79 -2.90
C SER A 189 -10.33 15.38 -1.81
N ASN A 190 -11.52 14.80 -1.58
CA ASN A 190 -12.43 15.23 -0.51
C ASN A 190 -11.80 15.04 0.87
N VAL A 191 -11.16 13.89 1.10
CA VAL A 191 -10.50 13.60 2.37
C VAL A 191 -9.39 14.61 2.67
N ILE A 192 -8.55 14.94 1.69
CA ILE A 192 -7.48 15.93 1.90
C ILE A 192 -8.07 17.28 2.31
N GLN A 193 -9.15 17.72 1.66
CA GLN A 193 -9.82 18.96 2.05
C GLN A 193 -10.38 18.89 3.49
N ILE A 194 -11.01 17.79 3.87
CA ILE A 194 -11.55 17.58 5.22
C ILE A 194 -10.43 17.57 6.27
N VAL A 195 -9.39 16.76 6.03
CA VAL A 195 -8.32 16.52 7.00
C VAL A 195 -7.44 17.75 7.15
N PHE A 196 -7.15 18.49 6.09
CA PHE A 196 -6.32 19.70 6.15
C PHE A 196 -7.16 20.99 6.24
N ASN A 197 -8.42 20.89 6.65
CA ASN A 197 -9.31 22.02 6.93
C ASN A 197 -9.42 23.03 5.77
N GLY A 198 -9.36 22.56 4.52
CA GLY A 198 -9.41 23.42 3.33
C GLY A 198 -8.09 24.14 2.99
N ASN A 199 -7.04 23.99 3.80
CA ASN A 199 -5.78 24.73 3.65
C ASN A 199 -4.75 24.04 2.74
N CYS A 200 -5.12 22.89 2.14
CA CYS A 200 -4.25 22.14 1.24
C CYS A 200 -4.73 22.28 -0.21
N ALA A 201 -3.89 22.82 -1.08
CA ALA A 201 -4.14 22.82 -2.51
C ALA A 201 -4.04 21.40 -3.09
N ILE A 202 -4.88 21.09 -4.08
CA ILE A 202 -4.87 19.80 -4.77
C ILE A 202 -4.48 20.00 -6.22
N ASN A 203 -3.41 19.32 -6.63
CA ASN A 203 -2.98 19.23 -8.01
C ASN A 203 -3.29 17.82 -8.54
N PHE A 204 -4.01 17.72 -9.64
CA PHE A 204 -4.27 16.42 -10.25
C PHE A 204 -3.12 15.99 -11.16
N CYS A 205 -2.71 14.73 -11.04
CA CYS A 205 -1.65 14.16 -11.85
C CYS A 205 -2.05 14.10 -13.34
N PHE A 206 -1.43 14.96 -14.16
CA PHE A 206 -1.70 15.02 -15.60
C PHE A 206 -1.41 13.70 -16.32
N PHE A 207 -0.34 12.99 -15.92
CA PHE A 207 0.01 11.70 -16.51
C PHE A 207 -1.11 10.67 -16.33
N HIS A 208 -1.64 10.55 -15.11
CA HIS A 208 -2.72 9.62 -14.80
C HIS A 208 -4.05 10.05 -15.42
N PHE A 209 -4.32 11.36 -15.50
CA PHE A 209 -5.44 11.90 -16.25
C PHE A 209 -5.39 11.49 -17.74
N VAL A 210 -4.26 11.72 -18.43
CA VAL A 210 -4.09 11.36 -19.85
C VAL A 210 -4.22 9.85 -20.07
N ARG A 211 -3.64 9.03 -19.18
CA ARG A 211 -3.79 7.57 -19.21
C ARG A 211 -5.26 7.15 -19.11
N ASN A 212 -6.00 7.75 -18.18
CA ASN A 212 -7.42 7.45 -17.98
C ASN A 212 -8.26 7.89 -19.19
N MET A 213 -8.02 9.08 -19.74
CA MET A 213 -8.69 9.55 -20.96
C MET A 213 -8.47 8.61 -22.13
N LYS A 214 -7.23 8.15 -22.36
CA LYS A 214 -6.92 7.17 -23.41
C LYS A 214 -7.73 5.88 -23.26
N ASN A 215 -7.85 5.36 -22.04
CA ASN A 215 -8.64 4.15 -21.77
C ASN A 215 -10.14 4.35 -22.07
N VAL A 216 -10.70 5.53 -21.76
CA VAL A 216 -12.09 5.87 -22.10
C VAL A 216 -12.28 5.90 -23.63
N PHE A 217 -11.41 6.61 -24.35
CA PHE A 217 -11.47 6.67 -25.81
C PHE A 217 -11.36 5.28 -26.47
N TRP A 218 -10.47 4.43 -25.98
CA TRP A 218 -10.34 3.05 -26.45
C TRP A 218 -11.61 2.23 -26.23
N LYS A 219 -12.23 2.32 -25.04
CA LYS A 219 -13.49 1.62 -24.75
C LYS A 219 -14.61 2.08 -25.67
N ILE A 220 -14.78 3.39 -25.86
CA ILE A 220 -15.77 3.96 -26.76
C ILE A 220 -15.54 3.46 -28.19
N THR A 221 -14.32 3.57 -28.70
CA THR A 221 -13.98 3.16 -30.08
C THR A 221 -14.21 1.67 -30.31
N THR A 222 -13.81 0.81 -29.36
CA THR A 222 -14.06 -0.64 -29.43
C THR A 222 -15.54 -0.95 -29.38
N MET A 223 -16.30 -0.26 -28.52
CA MET A 223 -17.76 -0.39 -28.44
C MET A 223 -18.43 0.01 -29.77
N TYR A 224 -18.06 1.16 -30.35
CA TYR A 224 -18.55 1.59 -31.66
C TYR A 224 -18.22 0.60 -32.78
N ARG A 225 -17.01 0.01 -32.77
CA ARG A 225 -16.65 -1.06 -33.72
C ARG A 225 -17.53 -2.28 -33.52
N TYR A 226 -17.72 -2.75 -32.28
CA TYR A 226 -18.55 -3.92 -31.99
C TYR A 226 -20.02 -3.72 -32.40
N PHE A 227 -20.60 -2.54 -32.15
CA PHE A 227 -21.96 -2.21 -32.59
C PHE A 227 -22.08 -2.12 -34.12
N ASN A 228 -21.09 -1.52 -34.80
CA ASN A 228 -21.08 -1.50 -36.27
C ASN A 228 -20.92 -2.90 -36.86
N TYR A 229 -20.09 -3.78 -36.29
CA TYR A 229 -19.99 -5.18 -36.73
C TYR A 229 -21.31 -5.95 -36.53
N ARG A 230 -22.04 -5.74 -35.43
CA ARG A 230 -23.36 -6.35 -35.21
C ARG A 230 -24.43 -5.84 -36.17
N LEU A 231 -24.44 -4.53 -36.44
CA LEU A 231 -25.37 -3.92 -37.42
C LEU A 231 -25.13 -4.43 -38.84
N ILE A 232 -23.88 -4.77 -39.18
CA ILE A 232 -23.53 -5.38 -40.48
C ILE A 232 -23.85 -6.88 -40.52
N SER A 233 -23.82 -7.59 -39.39
CA SER A 233 -24.05 -9.06 -39.33
C SER A 233 -25.50 -9.50 -39.11
N THR A 234 -26.44 -8.61 -38.79
CA THR A 234 -27.88 -8.94 -38.68
C THR A 234 -28.74 -7.86 -39.34
N PRO A 235 -29.12 -8.01 -40.62
CA PRO A 235 -29.89 -6.98 -41.34
C PRO A 235 -31.34 -6.79 -40.87
N ASN A 236 -31.90 -7.68 -40.04
CA ASN A 236 -33.35 -7.79 -39.84
C ASN A 236 -33.84 -7.58 -38.40
N LEU A 237 -33.39 -6.53 -37.71
CA LEU A 237 -33.97 -6.15 -36.39
C LEU A 237 -34.30 -4.64 -36.28
N LEU A 238 -34.41 -3.93 -37.40
CA LEU A 238 -34.86 -2.53 -37.44
C LEU A 238 -36.39 -2.36 -37.40
N ALA A 239 -37.17 -3.40 -37.06
CA ALA A 239 -38.63 -3.37 -37.11
C ALA A 239 -39.34 -3.47 -35.74
N SER A 240 -38.65 -3.33 -34.60
CA SER A 240 -39.32 -3.48 -33.28
C SER A 240 -38.95 -2.47 -32.19
N PHE A 241 -38.35 -1.34 -32.53
CA PHE A 241 -38.12 -0.26 -31.56
C PHE A 241 -38.61 1.10 -32.11
N GLU A 242 -39.85 1.13 -32.59
CA GLU A 242 -40.66 2.34 -32.55
C GLU A 242 -41.66 2.23 -31.38
N ALA A 243 -41.82 3.35 -30.68
CA ALA A 243 -42.74 3.59 -29.57
C ALA A 243 -42.39 2.93 -28.21
N ARG A 244 -41.66 3.68 -27.38
CA ARG A 244 -42.09 3.99 -26.00
C ARG A 244 -41.40 5.26 -25.52
N GLU A 245 -42.06 6.39 -25.78
CA GLU A 245 -42.09 7.51 -24.85
C GLU A 245 -42.68 7.06 -23.50
N CYS A 246 -42.10 7.55 -22.41
CA CYS A 246 -42.74 7.86 -21.12
C CYS A 246 -41.62 8.37 -20.18
N THR A 247 -41.41 9.68 -20.00
CA THR A 247 -42.03 10.60 -19.01
C THR A 247 -41.92 10.19 -17.54
N VAL A 248 -41.45 11.19 -16.78
CA VAL A 248 -41.33 11.40 -15.32
C VAL A 248 -40.11 10.78 -14.63
#